data_AF-A0A519RE52-F1
#
_entry.id   AF-A0A519RE52-F1
#
_cell.length_a   1.000
_cell.length_b   1.000
_cell.length_c   1.000
_cell.angle_alpha   90.00
_cell.angle_beta   90.00
_cell.angle_gamma   90.00
#
_symmetry.space_group_name_H-M   'P 1'
#
loop_
_entity.id
_entity.type
_entity.pdbx_description
1 polymer ?
#
loop_
_entity_poly.entity_id
_entity_poly.type
_entity_poly.pdbx_seq_one_letter_code
_entity_poly.pdbx_strand_id
1 'polypeptide(L)'
;MYCMIKRIIKVQDFGILKNCQNAGDLKTFNRYNVIYGWNGSGKTTLGRLLRCLELKCNHKEFGNARYQIELSDETCIDSANINHALQIRVFNQDFVTDNLNLFDAKTNPIIFISKEKVDEKKEFDEKKVLLKSKVSEKNGLIASRNESKSKIEKCHKDAGKSIKDFFLGTIYANVNYSIKTSRDRIWPELQGAESLRSYILSDDEITRQKNYTLLNSGKDNVEFSILPPALELTKLVQVEDQTMTLLKEGITSKIIERLRDKPELNDWVKNGLELYRINANSNCDFCGNGISEKRIQDLSNHFSKDYEELMMKLQNLIGVLQKGKRTPLSKDSHQIYQELVVEYDTAIDYINSQT
;
A
#
# COMPACT_ATOMS: atom_id res chain seq x y z
N MET A 1 52.83 21.83 -49.32
CA MET A 1 53.96 21.59 -48.39
C MET A 1 53.34 21.17 -47.07
N TYR A 2 53.65 19.99 -46.53
CA TYR A 2 53.05 19.55 -45.26
C TYR A 2 53.67 20.34 -44.12
N CYS A 3 52.84 20.95 -43.26
CA CYS A 3 53.32 21.62 -42.07
C CYS A 3 53.83 20.58 -41.06
N MET A 4 55.06 20.75 -40.58
CA MET A 4 55.69 19.87 -39.59
C MET A 4 56.34 20.67 -38.46
N ILE A 5 56.59 20.02 -37.33
CA ILE A 5 57.36 20.63 -36.24
C ILE A 5 58.80 20.84 -36.73
N LYS A 6 59.29 22.08 -36.68
CA LYS A 6 60.63 22.46 -37.15
C LYS A 6 61.64 22.44 -36.01
N ARG A 7 61.33 23.11 -34.90
CA ARG A 7 62.15 23.09 -33.68
C ARG A 7 61.34 23.44 -32.44
N ILE A 8 61.83 23.03 -31.28
CA ILE A 8 61.35 23.50 -29.99
C ILE A 8 62.21 24.72 -29.62
N ILE A 9 61.58 25.88 -29.45
CA ILE A 9 62.25 27.16 -29.15
C ILE A 9 62.54 27.24 -27.66
N LYS A 10 61.53 26.95 -26.84
CA LYS A 10 61.58 27.14 -25.39
C LYS A 10 60.72 26.10 -24.68
N VAL A 11 61.20 25.59 -23.54
CA VAL A 11 60.44 24.78 -22.59
C VAL A 11 60.82 25.17 -21.17
N GLN A 12 59.82 25.44 -20.34
CA GLN A 12 59.93 25.78 -18.93
C GLN A 12 58.93 24.97 -18.11
N ASP A 13 59.32 24.62 -16.89
CA ASP A 13 58.47 23.93 -15.90
C ASP A 13 57.84 22.62 -16.38
N PHE A 14 58.48 21.93 -17.33
CA PHE A 14 58.02 20.66 -17.89
C PHE A 14 58.96 19.50 -17.54
N GLY A 15 58.78 18.93 -16.33
CA GLY A 15 59.56 17.80 -15.85
C GLY A 15 61.06 18.10 -15.71
N ILE A 16 61.91 17.31 -16.38
CA ILE A 16 63.36 17.54 -16.40
C ILE A 16 63.78 18.67 -17.37
N LEU A 17 62.87 19.11 -18.25
CA LEU A 17 63.07 20.21 -19.19
C LEU A 17 62.70 21.55 -18.53
N LYS A 18 63.28 21.86 -17.37
CA LYS A 18 62.86 23.00 -16.54
C LYS A 18 63.20 24.37 -17.13
N ASN A 19 64.24 24.47 -17.96
CA ASN A 19 64.62 25.74 -18.59
C ASN A 19 65.46 25.50 -19.86
N CYS A 20 64.86 24.83 -20.86
CA CYS A 20 65.51 24.61 -22.14
C CYS A 20 65.21 25.79 -23.06
N GLN A 21 66.23 26.60 -23.38
CA GLN A 21 66.18 27.60 -24.44
C GLN A 21 67.10 27.16 -25.57
N ASN A 22 66.59 27.18 -26.79
CA ASN A 22 67.35 26.72 -27.94
C ASN A 22 68.43 27.76 -28.31
N ALA A 23 69.68 27.52 -27.90
CA ALA A 23 70.82 28.43 -28.09
C ALA A 23 71.44 28.38 -29.50
N GLY A 24 70.67 28.03 -30.53
CA GLY A 24 71.11 28.05 -31.94
C GLY A 24 71.77 26.76 -32.46
N ASP A 25 72.31 25.91 -31.58
CA ASP A 25 73.08 24.72 -31.98
C ASP A 25 72.28 23.41 -32.12
N LEU A 26 70.97 23.41 -31.84
CA LEU A 26 70.16 22.18 -31.97
C LEU A 26 69.67 21.98 -33.41
N LYS A 27 69.89 20.77 -33.92
CA LYS A 27 69.38 20.34 -35.23
C LYS A 27 67.86 20.44 -35.28
N THR A 28 67.33 20.91 -36.41
CA THR A 28 65.88 20.90 -36.68
C THR A 28 65.37 19.47 -36.84
N PHE A 29 64.09 19.28 -36.55
CA PHE A 29 63.43 18.00 -36.80
C PHE A 29 63.34 17.73 -38.31
N ASN A 30 63.62 16.50 -38.70
CA ASN A 30 63.45 15.98 -40.05
C ASN A 30 62.12 15.24 -40.19
N ARG A 31 61.81 14.75 -41.39
CA ARG A 31 60.65 13.87 -41.61
C ARG A 31 60.66 12.63 -40.70
N TYR A 32 61.84 12.07 -40.43
CA TYR A 32 62.05 10.95 -39.51
C TYR A 32 63.12 11.33 -38.49
N ASN A 33 62.84 11.09 -37.21
CA ASN A 33 63.73 11.45 -36.11
C ASN A 33 63.90 10.26 -35.18
N VAL A 34 65.16 9.96 -34.83
CA VAL A 34 65.49 8.98 -33.79
C VAL A 34 66.14 9.75 -32.64
N ILE A 35 65.52 9.70 -31.45
CA ILE A 35 65.98 10.40 -30.25
C ILE A 35 66.35 9.35 -29.21
N TYR A 36 67.62 9.30 -28.83
CA TYR A 36 68.16 8.34 -27.87
C TYR A 36 69.04 9.03 -26.82
N GLY A 37 69.30 8.35 -25.72
CA GLY A 37 70.04 8.89 -24.57
C GLY A 37 69.87 8.01 -23.34
N TRP A 38 70.59 8.32 -22.26
CA TRP A 38 70.56 7.57 -21.00
C TRP A 38 69.18 7.57 -20.32
N ASN A 39 68.92 6.60 -19.44
CA ASN A 39 67.73 6.64 -18.61
C ASN A 39 67.72 7.91 -17.75
N GLY A 40 66.57 8.57 -17.66
CA GLY A 40 66.45 9.88 -17.02
C GLY A 40 66.84 11.08 -17.90
N SER A 41 67.34 10.90 -19.13
CA SER A 41 67.73 12.01 -20.02
C SER A 41 66.57 12.85 -20.60
N GLY A 42 65.33 12.63 -20.16
CA GLY A 42 64.16 13.40 -20.62
C GLY A 42 63.45 12.89 -21.88
N LYS A 43 63.80 11.71 -22.41
CA LYS A 43 63.11 11.13 -23.60
C LYS A 43 61.60 10.98 -23.40
N THR A 44 61.19 10.39 -22.26
CA THR A 44 59.78 10.23 -21.90
C THR A 44 59.09 11.57 -21.72
N THR A 45 59.80 12.55 -21.13
CA THR A 45 59.31 13.93 -20.97
C THR A 45 59.07 14.58 -22.33
N LEU A 46 59.96 14.41 -23.31
CA LEU A 46 59.72 14.90 -24.66
C LEU A 46 58.50 14.24 -25.33
N GLY A 47 58.31 12.92 -25.14
CA GLY A 47 57.11 12.23 -25.60
C GLY A 47 55.82 12.79 -24.99
N ARG A 48 55.85 13.14 -23.69
CA ARG A 48 54.72 13.82 -23.01
C ARG A 48 54.45 15.22 -23.54
N LEU A 49 55.49 15.98 -23.90
CA LEU A 49 55.34 17.31 -24.52
C LEU A 49 54.62 17.21 -25.88
N LEU A 50 54.98 16.22 -26.70
CA LEU A 50 54.28 15.96 -27.97
C LEU A 50 52.83 15.52 -27.75
N ARG A 51 52.54 14.79 -26.66
CA ARG A 51 51.18 14.39 -26.29
C ARG A 51 50.32 15.59 -25.88
N CYS A 52 50.91 16.63 -25.28
CA CYS A 52 50.20 17.89 -25.01
C CYS A 52 49.69 18.56 -26.29
N LEU A 53 50.45 18.45 -27.39
CA LEU A 53 50.02 18.93 -28.70
C LEU A 53 48.91 18.04 -29.29
N GLU A 54 49.00 16.72 -29.16
CA GLU A 54 47.92 15.81 -29.59
C GLU A 54 46.59 16.10 -28.89
N LEU A 55 46.60 16.25 -27.56
CA LEU A 55 45.39 16.47 -26.75
C LEU A 55 44.98 17.95 -26.66
N LYS A 56 45.76 18.87 -27.25
CA LYS A 56 45.58 20.32 -27.18
C LYS A 56 45.41 20.85 -25.74
N CYS A 57 46.07 20.22 -24.78
CA CYS A 57 46.03 20.59 -23.37
C CYS A 57 47.34 20.23 -22.67
N ASN A 58 47.69 20.99 -21.62
CA ASN A 58 48.84 20.70 -20.79
C ASN A 58 48.66 19.37 -20.06
N HIS A 59 49.77 18.66 -19.84
CA HIS A 59 49.78 17.43 -19.07
C HIS A 59 49.33 17.70 -17.63
N LYS A 60 48.56 16.79 -17.02
CA LYS A 60 48.02 16.95 -15.65
C LYS A 60 49.12 17.23 -14.61
N GLU A 61 50.28 16.60 -14.76
CA GLU A 61 51.44 16.79 -13.86
C GLU A 61 52.21 18.10 -14.10
N PHE A 62 52.01 18.77 -15.24
CA PHE A 62 52.78 19.94 -15.68
C PHE A 62 51.86 21.10 -16.09
N GLY A 63 50.85 21.40 -15.25
CA GLY A 63 49.82 22.41 -15.58
C GLY A 63 50.37 23.82 -15.84
N ASN A 64 51.48 24.18 -15.17
CA ASN A 64 52.13 25.50 -15.28
C ASN A 64 53.22 25.57 -16.37
N ALA A 65 53.41 24.51 -17.16
CA ALA A 65 54.48 24.47 -18.13
C ALA A 65 54.31 25.51 -19.24
N ARG A 66 55.43 26.09 -19.65
CA ARG A 66 55.48 27.06 -20.74
C ARG A 66 56.39 26.56 -21.84
N TYR A 67 55.88 26.46 -23.05
CA TYR A 67 56.67 26.01 -24.19
C TYR A 67 56.29 26.74 -25.47
N GLN A 68 57.28 26.89 -26.35
CA GLN A 68 57.13 27.51 -27.66
C GLN A 68 57.77 26.60 -28.71
N ILE A 69 57.01 26.28 -29.77
CA ILE A 69 57.41 25.34 -30.82
C ILE A 69 57.22 26.03 -32.17
N GLU A 70 58.28 26.06 -32.98
CA GLU A 70 58.26 26.58 -34.35
C GLU A 70 57.84 25.48 -35.33
N LEU A 71 56.97 25.83 -36.26
CA LEU A 71 56.55 24.97 -37.36
C LEU A 71 57.32 25.31 -38.65
N SER A 72 57.21 24.44 -39.64
CA SER A 72 57.89 24.61 -40.93
C SER A 72 57.34 25.76 -41.78
N ASP A 73 56.14 26.27 -41.46
CA ASP A 73 55.50 27.44 -42.08
C ASP A 73 55.78 28.74 -41.31
N GLU A 74 56.76 28.73 -40.40
CA GLU A 74 57.17 29.86 -39.55
C GLU A 74 56.14 30.27 -38.48
N THR A 75 55.04 29.53 -38.35
CA THR A 75 54.09 29.73 -37.23
C THR A 75 54.66 29.15 -35.93
N CYS A 76 54.24 29.73 -34.80
CA CYS A 76 54.64 29.28 -33.47
C CYS A 76 53.45 28.83 -32.64
N ILE A 77 53.57 27.68 -31.99
CA ILE A 77 52.61 27.17 -31.00
C ILE A 77 53.11 27.54 -29.61
N ASP A 78 52.25 28.14 -28.79
CA ASP A 78 52.51 28.43 -27.37
C ASP A 78 51.63 27.54 -26.48
N SER A 79 52.19 27.08 -25.37
CA SER A 79 51.49 26.50 -24.22
C SER A 79 50.23 27.24 -23.76
N ALA A 80 50.16 28.58 -23.89
CA ALA A 80 48.98 29.36 -23.52
C ALA A 80 47.81 29.23 -24.53
N ASN A 81 48.12 28.89 -25.78
CA ASN A 81 47.12 28.70 -26.84
C ASN A 81 47.59 27.59 -27.80
N ILE A 82 47.32 26.33 -27.42
CA ILE A 82 47.72 25.12 -28.16
C ILE A 82 46.73 24.90 -29.31
N ASN A 83 46.69 25.82 -30.27
CA ASN A 83 45.84 25.71 -31.45
C ASN A 83 46.69 25.47 -32.71
N HIS A 84 46.53 24.29 -33.31
CA HIS A 84 47.18 23.92 -34.57
C HIS A 84 46.34 22.92 -35.37
N ALA A 85 46.64 22.86 -36.67
CA ALA A 85 46.05 21.91 -37.62
C ALA A 85 46.85 20.59 -37.75
N LEU A 86 47.99 20.46 -37.05
CA LEU A 86 48.81 19.24 -37.11
C LEU A 86 48.05 18.01 -36.60
N GLN A 87 48.11 16.92 -37.35
CA GLN A 87 47.61 15.61 -36.95
C GLN A 87 48.68 14.85 -36.18
N ILE A 88 48.78 15.11 -34.88
CA ILE A 88 49.75 14.47 -34.01
C ILE A 88 49.09 13.27 -33.32
N ARG A 89 49.81 12.13 -33.29
CA ARG A 89 49.43 10.92 -32.55
C ARG A 89 50.64 10.44 -31.75
N VAL A 90 50.48 10.26 -30.44
CA VAL A 90 51.58 9.85 -29.56
C VAL A 90 51.24 8.52 -28.90
N PHE A 91 51.98 7.49 -29.29
CA PHE A 91 51.95 6.20 -28.63
C PHE A 91 53.02 6.14 -27.54
N ASN A 92 52.62 6.34 -26.28
CA ASN A 92 53.51 6.28 -25.11
C ASN A 92 52.83 5.52 -23.94
N GLN A 93 53.52 5.40 -22.81
CA GLN A 93 52.98 4.70 -21.62
C GLN A 93 51.66 5.30 -21.12
N ASP A 94 51.53 6.62 -21.19
CA ASP A 94 50.29 7.30 -20.79
C ASP A 94 49.14 6.93 -21.75
N PHE A 95 49.41 6.57 -23.01
CA PHE A 95 48.39 6.19 -24.01
C PHE A 95 47.91 4.77 -23.71
N VAL A 96 48.85 3.88 -23.43
CA VAL A 96 48.57 2.51 -22.98
C VAL A 96 47.74 2.55 -21.71
N THR A 97 48.11 3.36 -20.72
CA THR A 97 47.36 3.46 -19.46
C THR A 97 45.95 4.03 -19.67
N ASP A 98 45.80 5.06 -20.50
CA ASP A 98 44.50 5.72 -20.70
C ASP A 98 43.52 4.91 -21.57
N ASN A 99 44.01 4.01 -22.43
CA ASN A 99 43.19 3.36 -23.47
C ASN A 99 43.29 1.83 -23.49
N LEU A 100 44.29 1.23 -22.86
CA LEU A 100 44.53 -0.21 -22.84
C LEU A 100 44.55 -0.70 -21.39
N ASN A 101 43.37 -0.87 -20.80
CA ASN A 101 43.25 -1.65 -19.57
C ASN A 101 43.39 -3.14 -19.92
N LEU A 102 44.63 -3.64 -19.85
CA LEU A 102 44.91 -5.07 -19.82
C LEU A 102 44.42 -5.60 -18.48
N PHE A 103 43.16 -6.03 -18.42
CA PHE A 103 42.67 -6.75 -17.24
C PHE A 103 43.36 -8.11 -17.15
N ASP A 104 43.75 -8.47 -15.93
CA ASP A 104 44.26 -9.78 -15.50
C ASP A 104 43.24 -10.89 -15.77
N ALA A 105 43.08 -11.28 -17.03
CA ALA A 105 42.32 -12.44 -17.44
C ALA A 105 43.30 -13.48 -17.99
N LYS A 106 43.29 -14.68 -17.42
CA LYS A 106 43.96 -15.90 -17.93
C LYS A 106 43.45 -16.35 -19.32
N THR A 107 42.84 -15.47 -20.09
CA THR A 107 42.27 -15.72 -21.42
C THR A 107 42.47 -14.47 -22.28
N ASN A 108 42.84 -14.69 -23.56
CA ASN A 108 43.16 -13.67 -24.56
C ASN A 108 42.44 -12.32 -24.35
N PRO A 109 43.16 -11.24 -23.99
CA PRO A 109 42.55 -9.97 -23.66
C PRO A 109 41.84 -9.40 -24.89
N ILE A 110 40.50 -9.30 -24.82
CA ILE A 110 39.71 -8.56 -25.79
C ILE A 110 39.92 -7.08 -25.48
N ILE A 111 40.74 -6.41 -26.30
CA ILE A 111 41.07 -4.99 -26.16
C ILE A 111 39.84 -4.17 -26.58
N PHE A 112 39.23 -3.44 -25.63
CA PHE A 112 38.18 -2.46 -25.93
C PHE A 112 38.82 -1.08 -26.11
N ILE A 113 38.76 -0.53 -27.32
CA ILE A 113 39.31 0.78 -27.68
C ILE A 113 38.16 1.81 -27.68
N SER A 114 37.72 2.27 -26.51
CA SER A 114 37.07 3.58 -26.30
C SER A 114 36.73 3.78 -24.81
N LYS A 115 36.95 4.99 -24.27
CA LYS A 115 36.68 5.33 -22.85
C LYS A 115 35.20 5.13 -22.46
N GLU A 116 34.28 5.47 -23.37
CA GLU A 116 32.82 5.33 -23.15
C GLU A 116 32.40 3.88 -22.88
N LYS A 117 32.99 2.90 -23.56
CA LYS A 117 32.65 1.47 -23.37
C LYS A 117 33.23 0.86 -22.10
N VAL A 118 34.19 1.54 -21.47
CA VAL A 118 34.80 1.10 -20.20
C VAL A 118 33.89 1.47 -19.03
N ASP A 119 33.30 2.66 -19.04
CA ASP A 119 32.43 3.13 -17.96
C ASP A 119 31.07 2.41 -17.97
N GLU A 120 30.47 2.17 -19.13
CA GLU A 120 29.24 1.37 -19.27
C GLU A 120 29.40 -0.05 -18.72
N LYS A 121 30.59 -0.65 -18.90
CA LYS A 121 30.87 -2.00 -18.40
C LYS A 121 31.04 -2.04 -16.88
N LYS A 122 31.66 -1.01 -16.29
CA LYS A 122 31.74 -0.88 -14.81
C LYS A 122 30.35 -0.76 -14.20
N GLU A 123 29.50 0.10 -14.77
CA GLU A 123 28.11 0.26 -14.30
C GLU A 123 27.32 -1.04 -14.44
N PHE A 124 27.54 -1.79 -15.53
CA PHE A 124 26.93 -3.11 -15.71
C PHE A 124 27.35 -4.12 -14.64
N ASP A 125 28.65 -4.21 -14.34
CA ASP A 125 29.17 -5.13 -13.33
C ASP A 125 28.68 -4.77 -11.91
N GLU A 126 28.60 -3.48 -11.58
CA GLU A 126 28.00 -2.99 -10.32
C GLU A 126 26.51 -3.36 -10.21
N LYS A 127 25.72 -3.10 -11.25
CA LYS A 127 24.30 -3.49 -11.30
C LYS A 127 24.11 -5.00 -11.19
N LYS A 128 25.02 -5.80 -11.75
CA LYS A 128 24.99 -7.26 -11.66
C LYS A 128 25.23 -7.76 -10.24
N VAL A 129 26.16 -7.15 -9.51
CA VAL A 129 26.40 -7.45 -8.08
C VAL A 129 25.19 -7.05 -7.24
N LEU A 130 24.65 -5.86 -7.48
CA LEU A 130 23.45 -5.38 -6.77
C LEU A 130 22.24 -6.30 -7.01
N LEU A 131 22.03 -6.75 -8.25
CA LEU A 131 20.95 -7.68 -8.59
C LEU A 131 21.10 -9.00 -7.82
N LYS A 132 22.30 -9.58 -7.76
CA LYS A 132 22.55 -10.81 -6.98
C LYS A 132 22.21 -10.62 -5.50
N SER A 133 22.61 -9.48 -4.91
CA SER A 133 22.29 -9.16 -3.51
C SER A 133 20.78 -9.07 -3.30
N LYS A 134 20.06 -8.36 -4.18
CA LYS A 134 18.61 -8.19 -4.07
C LYS A 134 17.83 -9.48 -4.29
N VAL A 135 18.30 -10.37 -5.17
CA VAL A 135 17.71 -11.71 -5.34
C VAL A 135 17.88 -12.55 -4.08
N SER A 136 19.07 -12.50 -3.46
CA SER A 136 19.32 -13.22 -2.20
C SER A 136 18.43 -12.72 -1.07
N GLU A 137 18.29 -11.40 -0.92
CA GLU A 137 17.41 -10.77 0.06
C GLU A 137 15.94 -11.17 -0.15
N LYS A 138 15.46 -11.11 -1.40
CA LYS A 138 14.10 -11.57 -1.77
C LYS A 138 13.88 -13.02 -1.41
N ASN A 139 14.84 -13.90 -1.71
CA ASN A 139 14.72 -15.33 -1.40
C ASN A 139 14.68 -15.58 0.11
N GLY A 140 15.47 -14.84 0.91
CA GLY A 140 15.41 -14.88 2.36
C GLY A 140 14.05 -14.46 2.92
N LEU A 141 13.47 -13.38 2.39
CA LEU A 141 12.13 -12.92 2.77
C LEU A 141 11.04 -13.95 2.38
N ILE A 142 11.15 -14.59 1.22
CA ILE A 142 10.24 -15.66 0.80
C ILE A 142 10.33 -16.86 1.75
N ALA A 143 11.54 -17.26 2.14
CA ALA A 143 11.73 -18.36 3.09
C ALA A 143 11.08 -18.05 4.45
N SER A 144 11.32 -16.86 5.01
CA SER A 144 10.71 -16.41 6.27
C SER A 144 9.18 -16.33 6.20
N ARG A 145 8.64 -15.82 5.07
CA ARG A 145 7.19 -15.82 4.81
C ARG A 145 6.61 -17.22 4.80
N ASN A 146 7.27 -18.17 4.11
CA ASN A 146 6.82 -19.55 4.02
C ASN A 146 6.88 -20.26 5.37
N GLU A 147 7.92 -20.01 6.17
CA GLU A 147 8.03 -20.54 7.53
C GLU A 147 6.89 -20.02 8.42
N SER A 148 6.62 -18.72 8.38
CA SER A 148 5.52 -18.11 9.15
C SER A 148 4.16 -18.66 8.73
N LYS A 149 3.92 -18.83 7.42
CA LYS A 149 2.70 -19.44 6.90
C LYS A 149 2.55 -20.89 7.36
N SER A 150 3.63 -21.66 7.36
CA SER A 150 3.62 -23.05 7.85
C SER A 150 3.30 -23.12 9.35
N LYS A 151 3.84 -22.21 10.18
CA LYS A 151 3.51 -22.11 11.61
C LYS A 151 2.03 -21.83 11.85
N ILE A 152 1.45 -20.89 11.08
CA ILE A 152 0.01 -20.57 11.16
C ILE A 152 -0.85 -21.77 10.76
N GLU A 153 -0.52 -22.43 9.65
CA GLU A 153 -1.26 -23.62 9.21
C GLU A 153 -1.19 -24.76 10.24
N LYS A 154 -0.01 -24.95 10.85
CA LYS A 154 0.17 -25.94 11.92
C LYS A 154 -0.67 -25.60 13.15
N CYS A 155 -0.69 -24.33 13.58
CA CYS A 155 -1.53 -23.88 14.69
C CYS A 155 -3.01 -24.20 14.46
N HIS A 156 -3.56 -23.85 13.30
CA HIS A 156 -4.96 -24.16 12.98
C HIS A 156 -5.24 -25.67 12.86
N LYS A 157 -4.26 -26.44 12.38
CA LYS A 157 -4.37 -27.90 12.31
C LYS A 157 -4.42 -28.52 13.70
N ASP A 158 -3.53 -28.09 14.59
CA ASP A 158 -3.44 -28.58 15.97
C ASP A 158 -4.68 -28.15 16.78
N ALA A 159 -5.18 -26.93 16.57
CA ALA A 159 -6.45 -26.48 17.16
C ALA A 159 -7.64 -27.31 16.67
N GLY A 160 -7.76 -27.54 15.35
CA GLY A 160 -8.82 -28.38 14.79
C GLY A 160 -8.78 -29.81 15.33
N LYS A 161 -7.58 -30.38 15.49
CA LYS A 161 -7.40 -31.69 16.13
C LYS A 161 -7.81 -31.68 17.60
N SER A 162 -7.41 -30.67 18.36
CA SER A 162 -7.77 -30.54 19.78
C SER A 162 -9.27 -30.45 19.99
N ILE A 163 -9.99 -29.71 19.11
CA ILE A 163 -11.45 -29.63 19.12
C ILE A 163 -12.06 -31.00 18.82
N LYS A 164 -11.55 -31.71 17.81
CA LYS A 164 -12.00 -33.07 17.48
C LYS A 164 -11.85 -33.99 18.69
N ASP A 165 -10.66 -33.99 19.29
CA ASP A 165 -10.32 -34.85 20.41
C ASP A 165 -11.17 -34.52 21.65
N PHE A 166 -11.51 -33.24 21.86
CA PHE A 166 -12.40 -32.80 22.93
C PHE A 166 -13.82 -33.36 22.79
N PHE A 167 -14.37 -33.36 21.57
CA PHE A 167 -15.73 -33.81 21.27
C PHE A 167 -15.84 -35.32 20.99
N LEU A 168 -14.76 -36.10 21.10
CA LEU A 168 -14.85 -37.55 21.03
C LEU A 168 -15.79 -38.10 22.10
N GLY A 169 -16.72 -38.97 21.70
CA GLY A 169 -17.73 -39.57 22.59
C GLY A 169 -18.94 -38.66 22.89
N THR A 170 -19.01 -37.48 22.29
CA THR A 170 -20.16 -36.55 22.39
C THR A 170 -21.10 -36.70 21.18
N ILE A 171 -22.27 -36.07 21.23
CA ILE A 171 -23.20 -35.95 20.09
C ILE A 171 -22.55 -35.29 18.86
N TYR A 172 -21.44 -34.57 19.06
CA TYR A 172 -20.71 -33.87 18.01
C TYR A 172 -19.51 -34.65 17.46
N ALA A 173 -19.29 -35.89 17.89
CA ALA A 173 -18.13 -36.69 17.46
C ALA A 173 -18.02 -36.88 15.93
N ASN A 174 -19.16 -36.86 15.23
CA ASN A 174 -19.24 -37.01 13.78
C ASN A 174 -19.06 -35.70 12.99
N VAL A 175 -18.89 -34.56 13.67
CA VAL A 175 -18.65 -33.27 13.02
C VAL A 175 -17.22 -33.24 12.46
N ASN A 176 -17.06 -32.70 11.24
CA ASN A 176 -15.76 -32.57 10.62
C ASN A 176 -15.00 -31.36 11.16
N TYR A 177 -14.10 -31.61 12.12
CA TYR A 177 -13.17 -30.62 12.65
C TYR A 177 -11.84 -30.69 11.89
N SER A 178 -11.60 -29.70 11.04
CA SER A 178 -10.39 -29.59 10.23
C SER A 178 -9.73 -28.22 10.40
N ILE A 179 -8.60 -28.02 9.72
CA ILE A 179 -7.94 -26.71 9.65
C ILE A 179 -8.90 -25.59 9.22
N LYS A 180 -9.88 -25.90 8.36
CA LYS A 180 -10.91 -24.94 7.91
C LYS A 180 -11.85 -24.52 9.04
N THR A 181 -12.18 -25.43 9.95
CA THR A 181 -13.06 -25.13 11.08
C THR A 181 -12.41 -24.11 12.01
N SER A 182 -11.12 -24.30 12.31
CA SER A 182 -10.36 -23.32 13.11
C SER A 182 -10.16 -22.01 12.35
N ARG A 183 -9.70 -22.05 11.10
CA ARG A 183 -9.30 -20.85 10.34
C ARG A 183 -10.47 -20.00 9.85
N ASP A 184 -11.52 -20.63 9.34
CA ASP A 184 -12.57 -19.93 8.58
C ASP A 184 -13.81 -19.63 9.44
N ARG A 185 -13.98 -20.31 10.61
CA ARG A 185 -15.11 -20.08 11.53
C ARG A 185 -14.71 -19.50 12.87
N ILE A 186 -13.80 -20.17 13.59
CA ILE A 186 -13.46 -19.81 14.98
C ILE A 186 -12.52 -18.60 15.03
N TRP A 187 -11.51 -18.56 14.17
CA TRP A 187 -10.49 -17.52 14.20
C TRP A 187 -11.03 -16.09 13.96
N PRO A 188 -11.94 -15.85 12.99
CA PRO A 188 -12.53 -14.52 12.80
C PRO A 188 -13.27 -14.00 14.02
N GLU A 189 -14.01 -14.86 14.73
CA GLU A 189 -14.71 -14.50 15.97
C GLU A 189 -13.75 -14.12 17.08
N LEU A 190 -12.65 -14.88 17.24
CA LEU A 190 -11.61 -14.59 18.22
C LEU A 190 -10.85 -13.29 17.90
N GLN A 191 -10.64 -12.97 16.62
CA GLN A 191 -10.00 -11.71 16.21
C GLN A 191 -10.89 -10.49 16.45
N GLY A 192 -12.21 -10.65 16.35
CA GLY A 192 -13.18 -9.58 16.60
C GLY A 192 -13.47 -9.34 18.08
N ALA A 193 -12.99 -10.19 18.97
CA ALA A 193 -13.25 -10.08 20.40
C ALA A 193 -12.40 -8.99 21.08
N GLU A 194 -13.03 -8.20 21.96
CA GLU A 194 -12.32 -7.22 22.80
C GLU A 194 -11.34 -7.88 23.78
N SER A 195 -11.63 -9.10 24.22
CA SER A 195 -10.76 -9.87 25.11
C SER A 195 -10.87 -11.36 24.84
N LEU A 196 -9.73 -12.03 24.68
CA LEU A 196 -9.68 -13.49 24.59
C LEU A 196 -9.93 -14.17 25.94
N ARG A 197 -9.80 -13.43 27.05
CA ARG A 197 -9.99 -13.99 28.40
C ARG A 197 -11.43 -14.39 28.66
N SER A 198 -12.41 -13.73 28.03
CA SER A 198 -13.83 -14.08 28.18
C SER A 198 -14.18 -15.44 27.58
N TYR A 199 -13.33 -15.99 26.70
CA TYR A 199 -13.51 -17.31 26.11
C TYR A 199 -12.80 -18.43 26.88
N ILE A 200 -12.01 -18.09 27.91
CA ILE A 200 -11.33 -19.08 28.73
C ILE A 200 -12.31 -19.58 29.79
N LEU A 201 -12.70 -20.83 29.67
CA LEU A 201 -13.49 -21.54 30.66
C LEU A 201 -12.58 -22.12 31.74
N SER A 202 -13.08 -22.17 32.98
CA SER A 202 -12.47 -22.94 34.07
C SER A 202 -12.61 -24.45 33.85
N ASP A 203 -11.78 -25.25 34.51
CA ASP A 203 -11.82 -26.72 34.38
C ASP A 203 -13.20 -27.31 34.76
N ASP A 204 -13.88 -26.70 35.74
CA ASP A 204 -15.23 -27.09 36.18
C ASP A 204 -16.27 -26.78 35.09
N GLU A 205 -16.21 -25.60 34.49
CA GLU A 205 -17.11 -25.21 33.39
C GLU A 205 -16.89 -26.07 32.14
N ILE A 206 -15.64 -26.37 31.80
CA ILE A 206 -15.29 -27.27 30.69
C ILE A 206 -15.91 -28.65 30.93
N THR A 207 -15.76 -29.19 32.14
CA THR A 207 -16.31 -30.49 32.51
C THR A 207 -17.83 -30.49 32.42
N ARG A 208 -18.47 -29.42 32.91
CA ARG A 208 -19.93 -29.24 32.85
C ARG A 208 -20.44 -29.21 31.42
N GLN A 209 -19.82 -28.38 30.57
CA GLN A 209 -20.19 -28.27 29.15
C GLN A 209 -19.98 -29.59 28.40
N LYS A 210 -18.85 -30.27 28.65
CA LYS A 210 -18.56 -31.57 28.06
C LYS A 210 -19.63 -32.59 28.45
N ASN A 211 -20.03 -32.63 29.71
CA ASN A 211 -21.08 -33.53 30.18
C ASN A 211 -22.40 -33.30 29.45
N TYR A 212 -22.85 -32.07 29.23
CA TYR A 212 -24.09 -31.83 28.45
C TYR A 212 -23.99 -32.34 27.01
N THR A 213 -22.80 -32.38 26.41
CA THR A 213 -22.63 -32.89 25.04
C THR A 213 -22.52 -34.42 24.94
N LEU A 214 -22.37 -35.15 26.04
CA LEU A 214 -22.33 -36.62 26.04
C LEU A 214 -23.71 -37.19 25.65
N LEU A 215 -23.70 -38.31 24.91
CA LEU A 215 -24.92 -38.96 24.40
C LEU A 215 -25.87 -39.43 25.53
N ASN A 216 -25.31 -39.84 26.68
CA ASN A 216 -26.05 -40.50 27.77
C ASN A 216 -25.92 -39.77 29.12
N SER A 217 -25.63 -38.47 29.13
CA SER A 217 -25.59 -37.71 30.37
C SER A 217 -26.98 -37.30 30.84
N GLY A 218 -27.16 -37.19 32.15
CA GLY A 218 -28.36 -36.58 32.71
C GLY A 218 -28.45 -35.12 32.28
N LYS A 219 -29.60 -34.73 31.73
CA LYS A 219 -29.91 -33.34 31.39
C LYS A 219 -30.59 -32.68 32.58
N ASP A 220 -30.30 -31.41 32.81
CA ASP A 220 -30.96 -30.63 33.84
C ASP A 220 -32.44 -30.41 33.48
N ASN A 221 -33.26 -30.20 34.51
CA ASN A 221 -34.64 -29.77 34.29
C ASN A 221 -34.66 -28.38 33.66
N VAL A 222 -35.47 -28.22 32.62
CA VAL A 222 -35.69 -26.91 31.99
C VAL A 222 -36.54 -26.06 32.93
N GLU A 223 -35.99 -24.93 33.38
CA GLU A 223 -36.79 -23.95 34.11
C GLU A 223 -37.81 -23.29 33.16
N PHE A 224 -39.07 -23.21 33.54
CA PHE A 224 -40.09 -22.56 32.70
C PHE A 224 -39.89 -21.04 32.56
N SER A 225 -39.12 -20.43 33.47
CA SER A 225 -38.81 -18.99 33.50
C SER A 225 -37.91 -18.53 32.36
N ILE A 226 -37.09 -19.43 31.81
CA ILE A 226 -36.18 -19.16 30.67
C ILE A 226 -36.83 -19.40 29.31
N LEU A 227 -38.04 -19.98 29.27
CA LEU A 227 -38.74 -20.18 28.02
C LEU A 227 -39.27 -18.86 27.45
N PRO A 228 -39.33 -18.72 26.11
CA PRO A 228 -39.88 -17.53 25.49
C PRO A 228 -41.32 -17.28 25.94
N PRO A 229 -41.66 -16.07 26.43
CA PRO A 229 -42.99 -15.79 26.95
C PRO A 229 -44.04 -15.97 25.87
N ALA A 230 -45.09 -16.75 26.14
CA ALA A 230 -46.12 -17.05 25.15
C ALA A 230 -46.68 -15.79 24.49
N LEU A 231 -46.99 -15.87 23.19
CA LEU A 231 -47.63 -14.77 22.47
C LEU A 231 -49.01 -14.50 23.05
N GLU A 232 -49.21 -13.30 23.59
CA GLU A 232 -50.52 -12.87 24.06
C GLU A 232 -51.41 -12.52 22.85
N LEU A 233 -52.17 -13.51 22.37
CA LEU A 233 -53.09 -13.36 21.24
C LEU A 233 -54.10 -12.22 21.46
N THR A 234 -54.50 -11.96 22.70
CA THR A 234 -55.39 -10.84 23.06
C THR A 234 -54.78 -9.48 22.75
N LYS A 235 -53.48 -9.28 22.98
CA LYS A 235 -52.77 -8.04 22.61
C LYS A 235 -52.67 -7.87 21.10
N LEU A 236 -52.51 -8.97 20.35
CA LEU A 236 -52.51 -8.90 18.88
C LEU A 236 -53.85 -8.41 18.33
N VAL A 237 -54.95 -8.96 18.82
CA VAL A 237 -56.31 -8.51 18.43
C VAL A 237 -56.54 -7.04 18.79
N GLN A 238 -56.07 -6.59 19.95
CA GLN A 238 -56.16 -5.19 20.35
C GLN A 238 -55.36 -4.26 19.42
N VAL A 239 -54.14 -4.67 19.04
CA VAL A 239 -53.30 -3.90 18.11
C VAL A 239 -53.92 -3.86 16.72
N GLU A 240 -54.52 -4.96 16.25
CA GLU A 240 -55.24 -5.01 14.98
C GLU A 240 -56.44 -4.05 14.98
N ASP A 241 -57.27 -4.07 16.02
CA ASP A 241 -58.43 -3.18 16.15
C ASP A 241 -58.02 -1.70 16.24
N GLN A 242 -56.97 -1.39 17.00
CA GLN A 242 -56.37 -0.05 17.04
C GLN A 242 -55.86 0.39 15.67
N THR A 243 -55.18 -0.50 14.94
CA THR A 243 -54.70 -0.23 13.58
C THR A 243 -55.86 0.11 12.65
N MET A 244 -56.91 -0.72 12.65
CA MET A 244 -58.09 -0.52 11.81
C MET A 244 -58.86 0.76 12.17
N THR A 245 -58.91 1.12 13.44
CA THR A 245 -59.54 2.35 13.91
C THR A 245 -58.78 3.58 13.40
N LEU A 246 -57.44 3.60 13.56
CA LEU A 246 -56.61 4.72 13.10
C LEU A 246 -56.63 4.86 11.57
N LEU A 247 -56.66 3.74 10.83
CA LEU A 247 -56.75 3.78 9.36
C LEU A 247 -58.09 4.30 8.84
N LYS A 248 -59.15 4.23 9.64
CA LYS A 248 -60.48 4.76 9.31
C LYS A 248 -60.68 6.21 9.77
N GLU A 249 -59.75 6.77 10.54
CA GLU A 249 -59.81 8.15 11.03
C GLU A 249 -59.61 9.11 9.84
N GLY A 250 -60.71 9.63 9.29
CA GLY A 250 -60.69 10.57 8.18
C GLY A 250 -60.40 11.99 8.65
N ILE A 251 -59.23 12.53 8.31
CA ILE A 251 -58.89 13.92 8.65
C ILE A 251 -59.41 14.87 7.58
N THR A 252 -60.14 15.90 8.01
CA THR A 252 -60.66 17.00 7.18
C THR A 252 -59.57 18.05 6.88
N SER A 253 -58.33 17.65 6.57
CA SER A 253 -57.24 18.58 6.24
C SER A 253 -57.27 18.97 4.77
N LYS A 254 -56.97 20.23 4.42
CA LYS A 254 -56.67 20.60 3.03
C LYS A 254 -55.30 20.01 2.67
N ILE A 255 -55.29 19.01 1.81
CA ILE A 255 -54.07 18.27 1.49
C ILE A 255 -53.30 18.97 0.38
N ILE A 256 -52.02 19.27 0.64
CA ILE A 256 -51.08 19.71 -0.38
C ILE A 256 -50.47 18.48 -1.04
N GLU A 257 -50.92 18.14 -2.26
CA GLU A 257 -50.54 16.92 -3.00
C GLU A 257 -49.02 16.72 -3.09
N ARG A 258 -48.26 17.78 -3.37
CA ARG A 258 -46.80 17.75 -3.43
C ARG A 258 -46.14 17.22 -2.14
N LEU A 259 -46.75 17.46 -0.98
CA LEU A 259 -46.27 16.96 0.32
C LEU A 259 -46.81 15.56 0.64
N ARG A 260 -47.92 15.13 0.03
CA ARG A 260 -48.43 13.76 0.18
C ARG A 260 -47.50 12.76 -0.50
N ASP A 261 -47.10 13.05 -1.73
CA ASP A 261 -46.39 12.08 -2.58
C ASP A 261 -44.89 11.96 -2.24
N LYS A 262 -44.38 12.80 -1.32
CA LYS A 262 -42.96 12.88 -0.98
C LYS A 262 -42.75 12.98 0.54
N PRO A 263 -42.52 11.85 1.24
CA PRO A 263 -42.36 11.81 2.69
C PRO A 263 -41.22 12.71 3.21
N GLU A 264 -40.04 12.64 2.58
CA GLU A 264 -38.89 13.46 2.98
C GLU A 264 -39.17 14.96 2.86
N LEU A 265 -39.93 15.36 1.85
CA LEU A 265 -40.33 16.76 1.65
C LEU A 265 -41.39 17.18 2.68
N ASN A 266 -42.31 16.28 3.03
CA ASN A 266 -43.32 16.51 4.05
C ASN A 266 -42.65 16.81 5.41
N ASP A 267 -41.73 15.93 5.82
CA ASP A 267 -40.98 16.06 7.08
C ASP A 267 -40.15 17.34 7.11
N TRP A 268 -39.47 17.67 6.00
CA TRP A 268 -38.69 18.90 5.89
C TRP A 268 -39.57 20.15 6.04
N VAL A 269 -40.72 20.20 5.35
CA VAL A 269 -41.63 21.34 5.43
C VAL A 269 -42.27 21.43 6.83
N LYS A 270 -42.59 20.30 7.46
CA LYS A 270 -43.13 20.27 8.83
C LYS A 270 -42.14 20.87 9.82
N ASN A 271 -40.90 20.36 9.83
CA ASN A 271 -39.85 20.84 10.72
C ASN A 271 -39.53 22.33 10.45
N GLY A 272 -39.50 22.74 9.18
CA GLY A 272 -39.30 24.14 8.80
C GLY A 272 -40.42 25.06 9.29
N LEU A 273 -41.68 24.62 9.28
CA LEU A 273 -42.81 25.38 9.80
C LEU A 273 -42.77 25.52 11.34
N GLU A 274 -42.36 24.47 12.05
CA GLU A 274 -42.18 24.54 13.51
C GLU A 274 -41.09 25.55 13.90
N LEU A 275 -39.93 25.51 13.21
CA LEU A 275 -38.85 26.47 13.42
C LEU A 275 -39.29 27.91 13.12
N TYR A 276 -40.06 28.10 12.04
CA TYR A 276 -40.62 29.39 11.68
C TYR A 276 -41.56 29.96 12.78
N ARG A 277 -42.39 29.11 13.39
CA ARG A 277 -43.28 29.49 14.51
C ARG A 277 -42.49 29.84 15.77
N ILE A 278 -41.40 29.12 16.05
CA ILE A 278 -40.50 29.39 17.19
C ILE A 278 -39.78 30.73 17.04
N ASN A 279 -39.33 31.06 15.82
CA ASN A 279 -38.60 32.29 15.49
C ASN A 279 -39.52 33.51 15.28
N ALA A 280 -40.72 33.50 15.84
CA ALA A 280 -41.70 34.59 15.80
C ALA A 280 -42.06 35.07 14.37
N ASN A 281 -42.14 34.15 13.40
CA ASN A 281 -42.52 34.42 12.02
C ASN A 281 -41.58 35.39 11.28
N SER A 282 -40.28 35.36 11.61
CA SER A 282 -39.23 36.09 10.89
C SER A 282 -39.08 35.62 9.43
N ASN A 283 -38.16 36.19 8.67
CA ASN A 283 -37.84 35.69 7.34
C ASN A 283 -37.48 34.18 7.37
N CYS A 284 -37.73 33.48 6.27
CA CYS A 284 -37.40 32.06 6.11
C CYS A 284 -35.90 31.84 6.30
N ASP A 285 -35.49 31.01 7.26
CA ASP A 285 -34.09 30.71 7.55
C ASP A 285 -33.35 30.05 6.38
N PHE A 286 -34.07 29.43 5.43
CA PHE A 286 -33.48 28.81 4.25
C PHE A 286 -33.16 29.81 3.13
N CYS A 287 -34.10 30.70 2.80
CA CYS A 287 -33.96 31.59 1.64
C CYS A 287 -33.86 33.08 1.98
N GLY A 288 -33.97 33.46 3.26
CA GLY A 288 -33.88 34.83 3.76
C GLY A 288 -35.07 35.73 3.42
N ASN A 289 -36.09 35.22 2.71
CA ASN A 289 -37.28 35.98 2.29
C ASN A 289 -38.47 35.76 3.24
N GLY A 290 -39.38 36.74 3.30
CA GLY A 290 -40.66 36.58 4.00
C GLY A 290 -41.57 35.53 3.34
N ILE A 291 -42.27 34.74 4.15
CA ILE A 291 -43.27 33.76 3.68
C ILE A 291 -44.64 34.43 3.68
N SER A 292 -45.45 34.21 2.64
CA SER A 292 -46.79 34.81 2.57
C SER A 292 -47.77 34.18 3.55
N GLU A 293 -48.66 34.99 4.12
CA GLU A 293 -49.70 34.55 5.07
C GLU A 293 -50.55 33.41 4.51
N LYS A 294 -50.91 33.50 3.22
CA LYS A 294 -51.64 32.44 2.50
C LYS A 294 -50.90 31.11 2.53
N ARG A 295 -49.57 31.12 2.33
CA ARG A 295 -48.76 29.90 2.35
C ARG A 295 -48.67 29.31 3.75
N ILE A 296 -48.53 30.15 4.79
CA ILE A 296 -48.54 29.70 6.19
C ILE A 296 -49.89 29.09 6.56
N GLN A 297 -51.00 29.68 6.09
CA GLN A 297 -52.34 29.15 6.30
C GLN A 297 -52.57 27.82 5.58
N ASP A 298 -52.13 27.69 4.33
CA ASP A 298 -52.19 26.43 3.58
C ASP A 298 -51.39 25.32 4.28
N LEU A 299 -50.18 25.64 4.76
CA LEU A 299 -49.36 24.70 5.53
C LEU A 299 -49.99 24.35 6.88
N SER A 300 -50.58 25.30 7.59
CA SER A 300 -51.24 25.06 8.88
C SER A 300 -52.53 24.25 8.74
N ASN A 301 -53.22 24.36 7.60
CA ASN A 301 -54.38 23.52 7.29
C ASN A 301 -53.98 22.10 6.87
N HIS A 302 -52.79 21.93 6.28
CA HIS A 302 -52.20 20.62 5.93
C HIS A 302 -51.68 19.91 7.17
N PHE A 303 -50.98 20.63 8.06
CA PHE A 303 -50.54 20.17 9.38
C PHE A 303 -51.54 20.58 10.46
N SER A 304 -52.80 20.14 10.33
CA SER A 304 -53.81 20.40 11.35
C SER A 304 -53.48 19.64 12.65
N LYS A 305 -54.04 20.10 13.77
CA LYS A 305 -53.91 19.41 15.06
C LYS A 305 -54.36 17.93 14.97
N ASP A 306 -55.45 17.68 14.24
CA ASP A 306 -55.97 16.32 14.02
C ASP A 306 -54.99 15.45 13.20
N TYR A 307 -54.28 16.05 12.24
CA TYR A 307 -53.22 15.37 11.48
C TYR A 307 -52.01 15.04 12.37
N GLU A 308 -51.58 15.98 13.20
CA GLU A 308 -50.48 15.77 14.14
C GLU A 308 -50.83 14.69 15.18
N GLU A 309 -52.04 14.72 15.73
CA GLU A 309 -52.53 13.71 16.67
C GLU A 309 -52.60 12.32 16.03
N LEU A 310 -53.12 12.20 14.79
CA LEU A 310 -53.15 10.91 14.09
C LEU A 310 -51.73 10.38 13.82
N MET A 311 -50.81 11.25 13.36
CA MET A 311 -49.43 10.86 13.10
C MET A 311 -48.73 10.39 14.37
N MET A 312 -48.95 11.04 15.52
CA MET A 312 -48.44 10.59 16.81
C MET A 312 -49.01 9.22 17.21
N LYS A 313 -50.32 9.01 17.07
CA LYS A 313 -50.96 7.71 17.37
C LYS A 313 -50.37 6.59 16.49
N LEU A 314 -50.19 6.85 15.19
CA LEU A 314 -49.58 5.91 14.24
C LEU A 314 -48.13 5.59 14.60
N GLN A 315 -47.32 6.59 14.92
CA GLN A 315 -45.93 6.38 15.33
C GLN A 315 -45.82 5.57 16.62
N ASN A 316 -46.70 5.82 17.60
CA ASN A 316 -46.74 5.04 18.83
C ASN A 316 -47.10 3.57 18.55
N LEU A 317 -48.10 3.33 17.70
CA LEU A 317 -48.52 1.98 17.32
C LEU A 317 -47.42 1.22 16.56
N ILE A 318 -46.70 1.90 15.66
CA ILE A 318 -45.50 1.36 15.00
C ILE A 318 -44.45 0.97 16.06
N GLY A 319 -44.21 1.81 17.06
CA GLY A 319 -43.29 1.51 18.16
C GLY A 319 -43.71 0.28 18.98
N VAL A 320 -45.01 0.10 19.24
CA VAL A 320 -45.54 -1.09 19.91
C VAL A 320 -45.31 -2.35 19.06
N LEU A 321 -45.61 -2.28 17.76
CA LEU A 321 -45.37 -3.39 16.83
C LEU A 321 -43.89 -3.77 16.73
N GLN A 322 -43.00 -2.78 16.69
CA GLN A 322 -41.56 -3.02 16.67
C GLN A 322 -41.06 -3.71 17.94
N LYS A 323 -41.57 -3.30 19.12
CA LYS A 323 -41.25 -3.95 20.40
C LYS A 323 -41.82 -5.37 20.51
N GLY A 324 -42.91 -5.65 19.80
CA GLY A 324 -43.51 -6.97 19.73
C GLY A 324 -42.78 -7.98 18.83
N LYS A 325 -41.83 -7.52 17.99
CA LYS A 325 -41.01 -8.42 17.18
C LYS A 325 -40.10 -9.24 18.09
N ARG A 326 -40.30 -10.56 18.05
CA ARG A 326 -39.44 -11.50 18.75
C ARG A 326 -38.09 -11.59 18.06
N THR A 327 -37.04 -11.74 18.86
CA THR A 327 -35.74 -12.17 18.34
C THR A 327 -35.79 -13.65 17.99
N PRO A 328 -35.10 -14.08 16.91
CA PRO A 328 -34.98 -15.49 16.58
C PRO A 328 -34.40 -16.26 17.76
N LEU A 329 -35.00 -17.41 18.07
CA LEU A 329 -34.56 -18.31 19.12
C LEU A 329 -33.32 -19.10 18.66
N SER A 330 -32.37 -19.33 19.57
CA SER A 330 -31.22 -20.21 19.35
C SER A 330 -31.66 -21.68 19.28
N LYS A 331 -30.96 -22.48 18.48
CA LYS A 331 -31.12 -23.94 18.46
C LYS A 331 -30.14 -24.58 19.43
N ASP A 332 -30.59 -24.75 20.67
CA ASP A 332 -29.77 -25.34 21.74
C ASP A 332 -30.04 -26.84 21.91
N SER A 333 -30.06 -27.59 20.80
CA SER A 333 -30.46 -28.99 20.75
C SER A 333 -29.57 -29.93 21.60
N HIS A 334 -28.39 -29.46 22.02
CA HIS A 334 -27.51 -30.18 22.93
C HIS A 334 -28.01 -30.24 24.38
N GLN A 335 -28.95 -29.38 24.76
CA GLN A 335 -29.49 -29.34 26.12
C GLN A 335 -30.59 -30.37 26.38
N ILE A 336 -31.10 -31.01 25.32
CA ILE A 336 -32.20 -31.98 25.37
C ILE A 336 -31.73 -33.39 25.03
N TYR A 337 -32.56 -34.37 25.36
CA TYR A 337 -32.33 -35.77 25.00
C TYR A 337 -32.44 -35.96 23.48
N GLN A 338 -31.64 -36.88 22.92
CA GLN A 338 -31.53 -37.09 21.48
C GLN A 338 -32.87 -37.41 20.80
N GLU A 339 -33.76 -38.10 21.51
CA GLU A 339 -35.11 -38.46 21.05
C GLU A 339 -36.00 -37.23 20.80
N LEU A 340 -35.76 -36.13 21.54
CA LEU A 340 -36.56 -34.90 21.47
C LEU A 340 -35.97 -33.86 20.51
N VAL A 341 -34.75 -34.07 19.99
CA VAL A 341 -34.04 -33.10 19.15
C VAL A 341 -34.81 -32.75 17.89
N VAL A 342 -35.38 -33.76 17.21
CA VAL A 342 -36.12 -33.54 15.96
C VAL A 342 -37.36 -32.68 16.19
N GLU A 343 -38.13 -32.97 17.23
CA GLU A 343 -39.33 -32.22 17.58
C GLU A 343 -38.99 -30.79 18.02
N TYR A 344 -37.95 -30.62 18.84
CA TYR A 344 -37.47 -29.32 19.28
C TYR A 344 -36.98 -28.45 18.12
N ASP A 345 -36.11 -28.98 17.26
CA ASP A 345 -35.56 -28.22 16.13
C ASP A 345 -36.67 -27.78 15.16
N THR A 346 -37.65 -28.66 14.93
CA THR A 346 -38.83 -28.36 14.11
C THR A 346 -39.67 -27.25 14.74
N ALA A 347 -39.88 -27.28 16.05
CA ALA A 347 -40.63 -26.24 16.76
C ALA A 347 -39.92 -24.88 16.72
N ILE A 348 -38.59 -24.87 16.89
CA ILE A 348 -37.79 -23.64 16.79
C ILE A 348 -37.81 -23.07 15.37
N ASP A 349 -37.66 -23.91 14.35
CA ASP A 349 -37.74 -23.47 12.95
C ASP A 349 -39.11 -22.89 12.61
N TYR A 350 -40.17 -23.55 13.07
CA TYR A 350 -41.53 -23.04 12.91
C TYR A 350 -41.69 -21.66 13.58
N ILE A 351 -41.26 -21.50 14.84
CA ILE A 351 -41.37 -20.22 15.55
C ILE A 351 -40.56 -19.12 14.87
N ASN A 352 -39.31 -19.40 14.48
CA ASN A 352 -38.42 -18.44 13.83
C ASN A 352 -38.89 -18.05 12.41
N SER A 353 -39.72 -18.88 11.77
CA SER A 353 -40.37 -18.51 10.50
C SER A 353 -41.47 -17.44 10.66
N GLN A 354 -41.96 -17.25 11.88
CA GLN A 354 -43.05 -16.32 12.23
C GLN A 354 -42.55 -15.01 12.86
N THR A 355 -41.25 -14.92 13.16
CA THR A 355 -40.58 -13.72 13.71
C THR A 355 -39.97 -12.88 12.60
#